data_AF-A2WML2-F1
#
_entry.id   AF-A2WML2-F1
#
_cell.length_a   1.000
_cell.length_b   1.000
_cell.length_c   1.000
_cell.angle_alpha   90.00
_cell.angle_beta   90.00
_cell.angle_gamma   90.00
#
_symmetry.space_group_name_H-M   'P 1'
#
loop_
_entity.id
_entity.type
_entity.pdbx_description
1 polymer ?
#
loop_
_entity_poly.entity_id
_entity_poly.type
_entity_poly.pdbx_seq_one_letter_code
_entity_poly.pdbx_strand_id
1 'polypeptide(L)'
;MRVKVISRSTDEFTRERSQDLQKVFRNYDPALRSQEKAVEYTRALNAAKLEKIFARPFIGAMDGHVDAVSCMAKNPNYLKAIFSGSMDGETIL
;
A
#
# COMPACT_ATOMS: atom_id res chain seq x y z
N MET A 1 50.16 -4.05 -29.95
CA MET A 1 49.29 -4.61 -28.88
C MET A 1 48.35 -3.51 -28.40
N ARG A 2 47.03 -3.70 -28.44
CA ARG A 2 46.05 -2.71 -27.94
C ARG A 2 45.39 -3.29 -26.69
N VAL A 3 45.61 -2.66 -25.55
CA VAL A 3 45.00 -3.04 -24.27
C VAL A 3 43.87 -2.06 -23.98
N LYS A 4 42.67 -2.57 -23.71
CA LYS A 4 41.50 -1.77 -23.31
C LYS A 4 41.03 -2.28 -21.95
N VAL A 5 40.83 -1.36 -21.01
CA VAL A 5 40.47 -1.65 -19.63
C VAL A 5 39.18 -0.92 -19.29
N ILE A 6 38.46 -1.37 -18.26
CA ILE A 6 37.27 -0.69 -17.75
C ILE A 6 37.72 0.62 -17.06
N SER A 7 37.22 1.75 -17.54
CA SER A 7 37.40 3.06 -16.93
C SER A 7 36.04 3.60 -16.45
N ARG A 8 35.96 4.06 -15.21
CA ARG A 8 34.77 4.75 -14.67
C ARG A 8 35.18 6.15 -14.24
N SER A 9 34.61 7.18 -14.85
CA SER A 9 34.83 8.58 -14.48
C SER A 9 34.05 8.91 -13.20
N THR A 10 34.57 9.78 -12.33
CA THR A 10 33.83 10.20 -11.13
C THR A 10 32.61 11.03 -11.48
N ASP A 11 32.71 11.83 -12.53
CA ASP A 11 31.70 12.81 -12.90
C ASP A 11 30.43 12.15 -13.43
N GLU A 12 30.53 10.99 -14.10
CA GLU A 12 29.36 10.27 -14.61
C GLU A 12 28.63 9.43 -13.55
N PHE A 13 29.34 9.03 -12.48
CA PHE A 13 28.84 8.10 -11.47
C PHE A 13 28.52 8.75 -10.12
N THR A 14 28.84 10.04 -9.96
CA THR A 14 28.54 10.81 -8.75
C THR A 14 27.65 12.01 -9.07
N ARG A 15 27.18 12.70 -8.04
CA ARG A 15 26.41 13.94 -8.18
C ARG A 15 27.37 15.11 -8.32
N GLU A 16 27.12 16.02 -9.25
CA GLU A 16 27.93 17.24 -9.41
C GLU A 16 27.65 18.24 -8.27
N ARG A 17 26.38 18.40 -7.85
CA ARG A 17 25.99 19.25 -6.72
C ARG A 17 25.32 18.45 -5.61
N SER A 18 25.33 19.00 -4.40
CA SER A 18 24.75 18.36 -3.22
C SER A 18 23.24 18.10 -3.32
N GLN A 19 22.51 18.93 -4.06
CA GLN A 19 21.06 18.81 -4.26
C GLN A 19 20.67 17.87 -5.42
N ASP A 20 21.63 17.46 -6.25
CA ASP A 20 21.35 16.63 -7.41
C ASP A 20 21.12 15.17 -7.02
N LEU A 21 20.27 14.49 -7.80
CA LEU A 21 19.98 13.07 -7.61
C LEU A 21 21.19 12.22 -7.99
N GLN A 22 21.53 11.25 -7.14
CA GLN A 22 22.54 10.26 -7.48
C GLN A 22 21.99 9.30 -8.55
N LYS A 23 22.70 9.20 -9.67
CA LYS A 23 22.35 8.28 -10.76
C LYS A 23 22.59 6.83 -10.34
N VAL A 24 21.55 6.00 -10.44
CA VAL A 24 21.63 4.56 -10.15
C VAL A 24 21.63 3.78 -11.46
N PHE A 25 22.76 3.15 -11.76
CA PHE A 25 22.89 2.26 -12.92
C PHE A 25 22.35 0.87 -12.57
N ARG A 26 21.48 0.32 -13.42
CA ARG A 26 20.85 -0.99 -13.20
C ARG A 26 21.31 -1.95 -14.30
N ASN A 27 21.79 -3.12 -13.88
CA ASN A 27 21.99 -4.25 -14.78
C ASN A 27 20.93 -5.31 -14.43
N TYR A 28 20.24 -5.83 -15.45
CA TYR A 28 19.15 -6.79 -15.32
C TYR A 28 19.55 -8.22 -15.67
N ASP A 29 20.84 -8.50 -15.79
CA ASP A 29 21.36 -9.85 -15.98
C ASP A 29 20.90 -10.79 -14.85
N PRO A 30 20.17 -11.89 -15.16
CA PRO A 30 19.73 -12.88 -14.17
C PRO A 30 20.87 -13.51 -13.38
N ALA A 31 22.07 -13.61 -13.96
CA ALA A 31 23.24 -14.16 -13.26
C ALA A 31 23.66 -13.30 -12.05
N LEU A 32 23.43 -11.99 -12.11
CA LEU A 32 23.68 -11.06 -11.01
C LEU A 32 22.59 -11.12 -9.93
N ARG A 33 21.41 -11.69 -10.23
CA ARG A 33 20.29 -11.87 -9.31
C ARG A 33 19.94 -13.34 -9.10
N SER A 34 20.88 -14.08 -8.51
CA SER A 34 20.75 -15.52 -8.29
C SER A 34 19.58 -15.95 -7.39
N GLN A 35 19.08 -15.10 -6.49
CA GLN A 35 18.06 -15.45 -5.49
C GLN A 35 16.69 -14.79 -5.71
N GLU A 36 16.32 -14.53 -6.97
CA GLU A 36 15.06 -13.85 -7.31
C GLU A 36 13.83 -14.44 -6.61
N LYS A 37 13.61 -15.75 -6.73
CA LYS A 37 12.45 -16.44 -6.13
C LYS A 37 12.40 -16.35 -4.61
N ALA A 38 13.55 -16.46 -3.93
CA ALA A 38 13.61 -16.38 -2.46
C ALA A 38 13.33 -14.95 -1.96
N VAL A 39 13.83 -13.94 -2.67
CA VAL A 39 13.55 -12.53 -2.38
C VAL A 39 12.07 -12.23 -2.59
N GLU A 40 11.46 -12.73 -3.65
CA GLU A 40 10.02 -12.55 -3.89
C GLU A 40 9.16 -13.25 -2.84
N TYR A 41 9.53 -14.47 -2.46
CA TYR A 41 8.83 -15.20 -1.38
C TYR A 41 8.84 -14.42 -0.06
N THR A 42 10.01 -13.92 0.35
CA THR A 42 10.11 -13.13 1.59
C THR A 42 9.34 -11.82 1.51
N ARG A 43 9.32 -11.15 0.36
CA ARG A 43 8.49 -9.96 0.13
C ARG A 43 7.00 -10.27 0.23
N ALA A 44 6.53 -11.36 -0.39
CA ALA A 44 5.13 -11.77 -0.33
C ALA A 44 4.70 -12.13 1.09
N LEU A 45 5.55 -12.89 1.81
CA LEU A 45 5.31 -13.26 3.20
C LEU A 45 5.28 -12.02 4.11
N ASN A 46 6.19 -11.07 3.90
CA ASN A 46 6.18 -9.82 4.64
C ASN A 46 4.93 -8.98 4.32
N ALA A 47 4.51 -8.92 3.06
CA ALA A 47 3.27 -8.23 2.68
C ALA A 47 2.05 -8.83 3.38
N ALA A 48 1.89 -10.16 3.37
CA ALA A 48 0.81 -10.84 4.07
C ALA A 48 0.85 -10.63 5.60
N LYS A 49 2.04 -10.53 6.20
CA LYS A 49 2.17 -10.17 7.62
C LYS A 49 1.77 -8.73 7.88
N LEU A 50 2.21 -7.79 7.05
CA LEU A 50 1.86 -6.38 7.18
C LEU A 50 0.37 -6.17 7.02
N GLU A 51 -0.28 -6.85 6.08
CA GLU A 51 -1.74 -6.82 5.92
C GLU A 51 -2.46 -7.19 7.22
N LYS A 52 -2.02 -8.26 7.90
CA LYS A 52 -2.58 -8.67 9.19
C LYS A 52 -2.28 -7.68 10.31
N ILE A 53 -1.09 -7.08 10.34
CA ILE A 53 -0.71 -6.07 11.35
C ILE A 53 -1.56 -4.80 11.18
N PHE A 54 -1.82 -4.41 9.94
CA PHE A 54 -2.60 -3.22 9.61
C PHE A 54 -4.11 -3.49 9.47
N ALA A 55 -4.57 -4.73 9.70
CA ALA A 55 -5.99 -5.07 9.72
C ALA A 55 -6.68 -4.43 10.92
N ARG A 56 -7.18 -3.20 10.74
CA ARG A 56 -8.01 -2.47 11.70
C ARG A 56 -9.40 -2.24 11.08
N PRO A 57 -10.29 -3.25 11.09
CA PRO A 57 -11.54 -3.21 10.33
C PRO A 57 -12.61 -2.31 10.95
N PHE A 58 -12.57 -2.10 12.26
CA PHE A 58 -13.54 -1.25 12.95
C PHE A 58 -13.21 0.23 12.74
N ILE A 59 -14.11 0.95 12.07
CA ILE A 59 -13.97 2.38 11.79
C ILE A 59 -14.68 3.21 12.86
N GLY A 60 -15.88 2.79 13.26
CA GLY A 60 -16.71 3.46 14.26
C GLY A 60 -18.11 2.85 14.29
N ALA A 61 -18.88 3.20 15.32
CA ALA A 61 -20.29 2.85 15.43
C ALA A 61 -21.13 4.13 15.42
N MET A 62 -22.25 4.11 14.69
CA MET A 62 -23.24 5.18 14.73
C MET A 62 -24.16 4.94 15.92
N ASP A 63 -24.36 5.97 16.75
CA ASP A 63 -25.25 5.93 17.91
C ASP A 63 -26.56 6.66 17.59
N GLY A 64 -27.66 6.27 18.23
CA GLY A 64 -28.93 6.96 18.08
C GLY A 64 -30.17 6.15 18.42
N HIS A 65 -30.13 4.82 18.29
CA HIS A 65 -31.28 3.97 18.63
C HIS A 65 -31.24 3.51 20.07
N VAL A 66 -32.39 3.51 20.74
CA VAL A 66 -32.54 3.02 22.12
C VAL A 66 -32.65 1.50 22.17
N ASP A 67 -33.34 0.92 21.18
CA ASP A 67 -33.51 -0.54 21.02
C ASP A 67 -32.74 -1.07 19.78
N ALA A 68 -32.79 -2.39 19.57
CA ALA A 68 -32.08 -3.06 18.51
C ALA A 68 -32.54 -2.60 17.11
N VAL A 69 -31.57 -2.38 16.22
CA VAL A 69 -31.83 -2.05 14.80
C VAL A 69 -32.45 -3.25 14.10
N SER A 70 -33.66 -3.08 13.57
CA SER A 70 -34.43 -4.12 12.87
C SER A 70 -34.31 -4.02 11.35
N CYS A 71 -34.17 -2.80 10.80
CA CYS A 71 -34.05 -2.56 9.35
C CYS A 71 -33.07 -1.43 9.02
N MET A 72 -32.45 -1.52 7.84
CA MET A 72 -31.54 -0.50 7.30
C MET A 72 -31.72 -0.35 5.79
N ALA A 73 -31.62 0.88 5.27
CA ALA A 73 -31.69 1.17 3.84
C ALA A 73 -30.68 2.26 3.45
N LYS A 74 -29.94 2.04 2.36
CA LYS A 74 -29.01 3.02 1.78
C LYS A 74 -29.68 3.80 0.65
N ASN A 75 -29.35 5.09 0.51
CA ASN A 75 -29.77 5.86 -0.66
C ASN A 75 -28.87 5.54 -1.87
N PRO A 76 -29.40 5.05 -3.02
CA PRO A 76 -28.58 4.76 -4.20
C PRO A 76 -27.97 6.03 -4.84
N ASN A 77 -28.57 7.20 -4.63
CA ASN A 77 -28.13 8.47 -5.22
C ASN A 77 -27.21 9.29 -4.30
N TYR A 78 -27.12 8.94 -3.01
CA TYR A 78 -26.34 9.70 -2.04
C TYR A 78 -25.56 8.79 -1.08
N LEU A 79 -24.22 8.76 -1.25
CA LEU A 79 -23.31 7.82 -0.58
C LEU A 79 -23.28 7.92 0.95
N LYS A 80 -23.61 9.09 1.53
CA LYS A 80 -23.55 9.30 2.98
C LYS A 80 -24.87 9.04 3.71
N ALA A 81 -25.99 8.88 3.00
CA ALA A 81 -27.30 8.71 3.62
C ALA A 81 -27.62 7.23 3.84
N ILE A 82 -27.76 6.84 5.10
CA ILE A 82 -28.14 5.49 5.52
C ILE A 82 -29.26 5.62 6.54
N PHE A 83 -30.44 5.14 6.18
CA PHE A 83 -31.58 5.08 7.07
C PHE A 83 -31.52 3.80 7.92
N SER A 84 -31.83 3.90 9.19
CA SER A 84 -31.93 2.77 10.11
C SER A 84 -33.20 2.88 10.97
N GLY A 85 -33.88 1.76 11.20
CA GLY A 85 -35.10 1.66 12.01
C GLY A 85 -34.92 0.70 13.18
N SER A 86 -35.35 1.12 14.36
CA SER A 86 -35.32 0.36 15.61
C SER A 86 -36.62 -0.43 15.83
N MET A 87 -36.60 -1.39 16.75
CA MET A 87 -37.74 -2.25 17.09
C MET A 87 -38.86 -1.49 17.86
N ASP A 88 -38.53 -0.36 18.47
CA ASP A 88 -39.47 0.58 19.10
C ASP A 88 -40.27 1.43 18.08
N GLY A 89 -39.89 1.38 16.80
CA GLY A 89 -40.51 2.14 15.71
C GLY A 89 -39.83 3.48 15.41
N GLU A 90 -38.72 3.82 16.08
CA GLU A 90 -37.93 5.01 15.76
C GLU A 90 -37.07 4.81 14.51
N THR A 91 -36.93 5.85 13.68
CA THR A 91 -36.13 5.82 12.45
C THR A 91 -35.17 7.01 12.38
N ILE A 92 -33.90 6.75 12.05
CA ILE A 92 -32.81 7.74 12.02
C ILE A 92 -32.10 7.72 10.65
N LEU A 93 -31.67 8.91 10.18
CA LEU A 93 -30.97 9.17 8.89
C LEU A 93 -29.45 9.29 9.07
#